data_AF-A0A395UW43-F1
#
_entry.id   AF-A0A395UW43-F1
#
_cell.length_a   1.000
_cell.length_b   1.000
_cell.length_c   1.000
_cell.angle_alpha   90.00
_cell.angle_beta   90.00
_cell.angle_gamma   90.00
#
_symmetry.space_group_name_H-M   'P 1'
#
loop_
_entity.id
_entity.type
_entity.pdbx_description
1 polymer ?
#
loop_
_entity_poly.entity_id
_entity_poly.type
_entity_poly.pdbx_seq_one_letter_code
_entity_poly.pdbx_strand_id
1 'polypeptide(L)'
;MFAGFNVLVNSKEKFYSYHESGLSIYNKHKRIITDSLEKYINPDGSLSEKDIENDWFPKIDAHVFLSHSHNDLKFVISFAGWLYEKFKIEAFIDSCVWENSDTLLRKIDNRYCVSSRDENGNIKTYGYGLRNKSTSNVHMILYTALMKMMDRTECLMFVNTPSSVKWSDMISEELATESPWIYGELLATKLIRNKSRKAHRDLLHKSFFEHADESYENLAIEYTFDTKHLIDISDYDLEYFEEHADSYRNAFDALDNFYIQNGINLEQGIIND
;
A
#
# COMPACT_ATOMS: atom_id res chain seq x y z
N MET A 1 7.25 -2.51 -10.73
CA MET A 1 8.15 -2.76 -9.58
C MET A 1 9.42 -3.41 -10.09
N PHE A 2 10.55 -3.21 -9.40
CA PHE A 2 11.83 -3.84 -9.75
C PHE A 2 12.12 -5.08 -8.89
N ALA A 3 11.83 -5.02 -7.58
CA ALA A 3 12.01 -6.13 -6.65
C ALA A 3 10.97 -6.10 -5.52
N GLY A 4 10.63 -7.29 -5.02
CA GLY A 4 9.74 -7.49 -3.88
C GLY A 4 10.42 -8.32 -2.79
N PHE A 5 10.22 -7.94 -1.53
CA PHE A 5 10.82 -8.59 -0.36
C PHE A 5 9.77 -9.02 0.64
N ASN A 6 9.99 -10.19 1.22
CA ASN A 6 9.24 -10.72 2.35
C ASN A 6 10.04 -10.43 3.63
N VAL A 7 9.65 -9.39 4.37
CA VAL A 7 10.42 -8.88 5.51
C VAL A 7 9.97 -9.57 6.80
N LEU A 8 10.86 -10.42 7.32
CA LEU A 8 10.69 -11.25 8.52
C LEU A 8 11.47 -10.63 9.68
N VAL A 9 10.80 -9.76 10.44
CA VAL A 9 11.43 -9.05 11.57
C VAL A 9 10.96 -9.63 12.89
N ASN A 10 11.89 -10.23 13.64
CA ASN A 10 11.65 -10.70 14.99
C ASN A 10 11.98 -9.62 16.03
N SER A 11 12.97 -8.78 15.75
CA SER A 11 13.48 -7.77 16.68
C SER A 11 12.88 -6.38 16.43
N LYS A 12 11.54 -6.26 16.51
CA LYS A 12 10.81 -5.01 16.19
C LYS A 12 11.26 -3.81 17.05
N GLU A 13 11.72 -4.08 18.26
CA GLU A 13 12.11 -3.10 19.28
C GLU A 13 13.23 -2.18 18.82
N LYS A 14 14.15 -2.68 17.99
CA LYS A 14 15.29 -1.89 17.47
C LYS A 14 14.85 -0.71 16.59
N PHE A 15 13.64 -0.79 16.02
CA PHE A 15 13.12 0.24 15.14
C PHE A 15 12.35 1.34 15.89
N TYR A 16 11.83 1.08 17.09
CA TYR A 16 10.94 2.03 17.77
C TYR A 16 11.59 3.37 18.13
N SER A 17 12.93 3.45 18.21
CA SER A 17 13.62 4.74 18.37
C SER A 17 13.42 5.69 17.19
N TYR A 18 13.08 5.17 16.01
CA TYR A 18 12.84 5.95 14.78
C TYR A 18 11.37 6.33 14.60
N HIS A 19 10.51 6.06 15.57
CA HIS A 19 9.06 6.25 15.45
C HIS A 19 8.68 7.69 15.10
N GLU A 20 9.31 8.69 15.70
CA GLU A 20 8.99 10.11 15.44
C GLU A 20 9.33 10.53 14.00
N SER A 21 10.48 10.09 13.48
CA SER A 21 10.85 10.31 12.08
C SER A 21 9.89 9.61 11.13
N GLY A 22 9.55 8.36 11.44
CA GLY A 22 8.52 7.60 10.75
C GLY A 22 7.16 8.29 10.75
N LEU A 23 6.76 8.87 11.88
CA LEU A 23 5.49 9.56 12.04
C LEU A 23 5.46 10.86 11.22
N SER A 24 6.59 11.54 11.09
CA SER A 24 6.72 12.68 10.17
C SER A 24 6.49 12.27 8.71
N ILE A 25 7.01 11.12 8.28
CA ILE A 25 6.81 10.57 6.92
C ILE A 25 5.34 10.14 6.75
N TYR A 26 4.82 9.39 7.71
CA TYR A 26 3.42 8.94 7.73
C TYR A 26 2.47 10.14 7.62
N ASN A 27 2.66 11.18 8.43
CA ASN A 27 1.83 12.39 8.42
C ASN A 27 2.04 13.26 7.18
N LYS A 28 3.23 13.25 6.56
CA LYS A 28 3.48 13.91 5.26
C LYS A 28 2.64 13.26 4.16
N HIS A 29 2.54 11.94 4.18
CA HIS A 29 1.79 11.15 3.19
C HIS A 29 0.29 11.09 3.51
N LYS A 30 -0.07 11.11 4.79
CA LYS A 30 -1.45 11.16 5.27
C LYS A 30 -2.03 12.56 5.05
N ARG A 31 -2.88 12.69 4.04
CA ARG A 31 -3.60 13.95 3.82
C ARG A 31 -4.72 14.13 4.83
N ILE A 32 -4.86 15.33 5.38
CA ILE A 32 -6.06 15.75 6.11
C ILE A 32 -7.14 16.05 5.08
N ILE A 33 -8.16 15.20 5.03
CA ILE A 33 -9.23 15.31 4.06
C ILE A 33 -10.20 16.45 4.44
N THR A 34 -10.58 17.26 3.45
CA THR A 34 -11.61 18.30 3.62
C THR A 34 -13.05 17.74 3.64
N ASP A 35 -13.98 18.48 4.25
CA ASP A 35 -15.33 17.97 4.51
C ASP A 35 -16.31 17.96 3.34
N SER A 36 -16.04 18.68 2.25
CA SER A 36 -17.02 18.85 1.19
C SER A 36 -16.82 17.91 0.00
N LEU A 37 -17.90 17.20 -0.38
CA LEU A 37 -17.98 16.46 -1.65
C LEU A 37 -18.25 17.38 -2.86
N GLU A 38 -18.67 18.62 -2.65
CA GLU A 38 -19.12 19.51 -3.73
C GLU A 38 -18.03 19.77 -4.78
N LYS A 39 -16.76 19.77 -4.36
CA LYS A 39 -15.63 19.97 -5.28
C LYS A 39 -15.37 18.78 -6.22
N TYR A 40 -16.06 17.66 -6.04
CA TYR A 40 -15.95 16.47 -6.89
C TYR A 40 -17.18 16.25 -7.78
N ILE A 41 -18.20 17.11 -7.68
CA ILE A 41 -19.46 16.90 -8.39
C ILE A 41 -19.36 17.58 -9.77
N ASN A 42 -19.54 16.78 -10.81
CA ASN A 42 -19.62 17.24 -12.19
C ASN A 42 -20.92 18.02 -12.44
N PRO A 43 -21.01 18.82 -13.51
CA PRO A 43 -22.24 19.57 -13.84
C PRO A 43 -23.50 18.72 -14.01
N ASP A 44 -23.35 17.43 -14.32
CA ASP A 44 -24.44 16.46 -14.47
C ASP A 44 -24.84 15.77 -13.14
N GLY A 45 -24.18 16.11 -12.03
CA GLY A 45 -24.41 15.53 -10.70
C GLY A 45 -23.63 14.25 -10.42
N SER A 46 -22.83 13.73 -11.37
CA SER A 46 -21.94 12.59 -11.14
C SER A 46 -20.70 12.99 -10.31
N LEU A 47 -20.06 12.03 -9.64
CA LEU A 47 -18.80 12.25 -8.95
C LEU A 47 -17.63 11.99 -9.90
N SER A 48 -16.65 12.90 -9.90
CA SER A 48 -15.39 12.77 -10.62
C SER A 48 -14.44 11.86 -9.84
N GLU A 49 -14.27 10.62 -10.31
CA GLU A 49 -13.30 9.66 -9.76
C GLU A 49 -11.88 10.25 -9.74
N LYS A 50 -11.47 10.86 -10.85
CA LYS A 50 -10.17 11.53 -10.96
C LYS A 50 -9.96 12.60 -9.90
N ASP A 51 -10.97 13.42 -9.59
CA ASP A 51 -10.82 14.49 -8.59
C ASP A 51 -10.83 13.95 -7.17
N ILE A 52 -11.61 12.88 -6.92
CA ILE A 52 -11.55 12.13 -5.66
C ILE A 52 -10.17 11.51 -5.49
N GLU A 53 -9.66 10.80 -6.50
CA GLU A 53 -8.34 10.17 -6.44
C GLU A 53 -7.24 11.20 -6.19
N ASN A 54 -7.20 12.30 -6.97
CA ASN A 54 -6.15 13.32 -6.82
C ASN A 54 -6.18 14.04 -5.46
N ASP A 55 -7.35 14.18 -4.84
CA ASP A 55 -7.47 14.85 -3.55
C ASP A 55 -7.26 13.88 -2.37
N TRP A 56 -7.91 12.73 -2.38
CA TRP A 56 -7.89 11.76 -1.28
C TRP A 56 -6.66 10.87 -1.30
N PHE A 57 -6.11 10.60 -2.49
CA PHE A 57 -4.99 9.68 -2.71
C PHE A 57 -3.93 10.34 -3.62
N PRO A 58 -3.30 11.42 -3.14
CA PRO A 58 -2.35 12.17 -3.95
C PRO A 58 -1.20 11.29 -4.42
N LYS A 59 -0.67 11.67 -5.57
CA LYS A 59 0.60 11.15 -6.06
C LYS A 59 1.70 11.47 -5.06
N ILE A 60 2.20 10.43 -4.41
CA ILE A 60 3.34 10.49 -3.50
C ILE A 60 4.53 9.90 -4.25
N ASP A 61 5.67 10.58 -4.16
CA ASP A 61 6.93 10.04 -4.65
C ASP A 61 7.61 9.33 -3.48
N ALA A 62 7.80 8.02 -3.62
CA ALA A 62 8.43 7.16 -2.63
C ALA A 62 9.29 6.12 -3.33
N HIS A 63 10.32 5.64 -2.64
CA HIS A 63 11.22 4.62 -3.18
C HIS A 63 10.69 3.21 -2.92
N VAL A 64 10.13 3.00 -1.72
CA VAL A 64 9.65 1.69 -1.23
C VAL A 64 8.16 1.77 -0.90
N PHE A 65 7.41 0.74 -1.29
CA PHE A 65 6.06 0.47 -0.82
C PHE A 65 6.12 -0.50 0.37
N LEU A 66 5.53 -0.13 1.51
CA LEU A 66 5.41 -0.99 2.69
C LEU A 66 3.99 -1.54 2.76
N SER A 67 3.86 -2.84 2.48
CA SER A 67 2.61 -3.59 2.66
C SER A 67 2.59 -4.20 4.07
N HIS A 68 1.49 -4.04 4.82
CA HIS A 68 1.42 -4.54 6.20
C HIS A 68 0.00 -4.80 6.72
N SER A 69 -0.08 -5.57 7.81
CA SER A 69 -1.30 -5.66 8.61
C SER A 69 -1.55 -4.38 9.41
N HIS A 70 -2.81 -3.96 9.51
CA HIS A 70 -3.20 -2.80 10.32
C HIS A 70 -2.71 -2.90 11.78
N ASN A 71 -2.61 -4.12 12.32
CA ASN A 71 -2.13 -4.36 13.69
C ASN A 71 -0.63 -4.06 13.88
N ASP A 72 0.15 -3.94 12.80
CA ASP A 72 1.58 -3.66 12.82
C ASP A 72 1.93 -2.18 12.60
N LEU A 73 0.93 -1.29 12.52
CA LEU A 73 1.10 0.11 12.13
C LEU A 73 2.24 0.82 12.88
N LYS A 74 2.30 0.68 14.21
CA LYS A 74 3.35 1.32 15.01
C LYS A 74 4.75 0.86 14.61
N PHE A 75 4.92 -0.43 14.37
CA PHE A 75 6.19 -1.00 13.92
C PHE A 75 6.52 -0.51 12.51
N VAL A 76 5.58 -0.56 11.58
CA VAL A 76 5.80 -0.16 10.18
C VAL A 76 6.14 1.32 10.06
N ILE A 77 5.47 2.19 10.83
CA ILE A 77 5.85 3.61 10.94
C ILE A 77 7.31 3.74 11.38
N SER A 78 7.70 2.99 12.42
CA SER A 78 9.07 3.04 12.95
C SER A 78 10.10 2.50 11.96
N PHE A 79 9.75 1.44 11.23
CA PHE A 79 10.57 0.87 10.16
C PHE A 79 10.78 1.86 9.00
N ALA A 80 9.74 2.59 8.59
CA ALA A 80 9.85 3.67 7.62
C ALA A 80 10.78 4.81 8.12
N GLY A 81 10.70 5.15 9.40
CA GLY A 81 11.62 6.10 10.03
C GLY A 81 13.08 5.66 9.96
N TRP A 82 13.36 4.39 10.24
CA TRP A 82 14.69 3.80 10.12
C TRP A 82 15.22 3.84 8.68
N LEU A 83 14.40 3.44 7.71
CA LEU A 83 14.74 3.49 6.28
C LEU A 83 15.18 4.91 5.86
N TYR A 84 14.44 5.91 6.32
CA TYR A 84 14.73 7.29 6.00
C TYR A 84 15.94 7.84 6.74
N GLU A 85 16.07 7.60 8.05
CA GLU A 85 17.19 8.14 8.82
C GLU A 85 18.52 7.58 8.35
N LYS A 86 18.60 6.27 8.12
CA LYS A 86 19.83 5.56 7.75
C LYS A 86 20.17 5.69 6.27
N PHE A 87 19.17 5.61 5.40
CA PHE A 87 19.41 5.45 3.95
C PHE A 87 18.80 6.56 3.10
N LYS A 88 18.05 7.49 3.72
CA LYS A 88 17.23 8.50 3.03
C LYS A 88 16.17 7.90 2.10
N ILE A 89 15.84 6.63 2.32
CA ILE A 89 14.79 5.91 1.60
C ILE A 89 13.43 6.37 2.15
N GLU A 90 12.73 7.22 1.39
CA GLU A 90 11.32 7.52 1.64
C GLU A 90 10.45 6.30 1.33
N ALA A 91 9.66 5.88 2.32
CA ALA A 91 8.73 4.76 2.22
C ALA A 91 7.27 5.25 2.22
N PHE A 92 6.47 4.67 1.35
CA PHE A 92 5.02 4.81 1.37
C PHE A 92 4.41 3.66 2.18
N ILE A 93 3.61 4.00 3.18
CA ILE A 93 2.92 3.04 4.06
C ILE A 93 1.46 2.94 3.56
N ASP A 94 1.01 1.73 3.21
CA ASP A 94 -0.31 1.51 2.60
C ASP A 94 -1.49 2.11 3.41
N SER A 95 -1.41 2.06 4.75
CA SER A 95 -2.41 2.55 5.71
C SER A 95 -2.60 4.06 5.74
N CYS A 96 -1.65 4.82 5.20
CA CYS A 96 -1.84 6.26 4.94
C CYS A 96 -3.09 6.54 4.10
N VAL A 97 -3.48 5.57 3.25
CA VAL A 97 -4.53 5.72 2.25
C VAL A 97 -5.83 5.03 2.69
N TRP A 98 -5.77 3.90 3.39
CA TRP A 98 -6.97 3.21 3.92
C TRP A 98 -7.77 4.03 4.95
N GLU A 99 -7.11 4.75 5.86
CA GLU A 99 -7.82 5.50 6.92
C GLU A 99 -8.85 6.52 6.37
N ASN A 100 -8.64 6.94 5.13
CA ASN A 100 -9.45 7.92 4.44
C ASN A 100 -10.68 7.30 3.76
N SER A 101 -10.69 5.99 3.46
CA SER A 101 -11.77 5.36 2.67
C SER A 101 -13.10 5.30 3.39
N ASP A 102 -13.11 4.98 4.68
CA ASP A 102 -14.35 4.92 5.47
C ASP A 102 -15.03 6.28 5.59
N THR A 103 -14.22 7.34 5.66
CA THR A 103 -14.70 8.71 5.69
C THR A 103 -15.30 9.11 4.34
N LEU A 104 -14.65 8.76 3.23
CA LEU A 104 -15.18 8.99 1.88
C LEU A 104 -16.49 8.26 1.66
N LEU A 105 -16.52 6.97 2.03
CA LEU A 105 -17.68 6.10 1.91
C LEU A 105 -18.87 6.70 2.67
N ARG A 106 -18.67 7.05 3.95
CA ARG A 106 -19.71 7.68 4.76
C ARG A 106 -20.22 8.98 4.16
N LYS A 107 -19.35 9.84 3.63
CA LYS A 107 -19.76 11.10 2.98
C LYS A 107 -20.63 10.83 1.75
N ILE A 108 -20.24 9.88 0.90
CA ILE A 108 -21.01 9.48 -0.30
C ILE A 108 -22.35 8.87 0.13
N ASP A 109 -22.36 8.01 1.15
CA ASP A 109 -23.55 7.34 1.63
C ASP A 109 -24.58 8.30 2.21
N ASN A 110 -24.12 9.26 3.02
CA ASN A 110 -24.95 10.30 3.61
C ASN A 110 -25.67 11.15 2.55
N ARG A 111 -25.05 11.32 1.38
CA ARG A 111 -25.58 12.12 0.28
C ARG A 111 -26.47 11.31 -0.66
N TYR A 112 -26.01 10.14 -1.09
CA TYR A 112 -26.60 9.42 -2.22
C TYR A 112 -27.31 8.12 -1.84
N CYS A 113 -27.05 7.56 -0.66
CA CYS A 113 -27.54 6.23 -0.29
C CYS A 113 -28.64 6.23 0.77
N VAL A 114 -29.04 7.39 1.29
CA VAL A 114 -30.09 7.50 2.33
C VAL A 114 -31.44 7.07 1.76
N SER A 115 -32.06 6.04 2.33
CA SER A 115 -33.38 5.56 1.93
C SER A 115 -34.51 6.08 2.81
N SER A 116 -34.22 6.42 4.06
CA SER A 116 -35.22 7.05 4.94
C SER A 116 -34.57 7.95 5.99
N ARG A 117 -35.34 8.95 6.45
CA ARG A 117 -34.99 9.84 7.56
C ARG A 117 -36.07 9.77 8.64
N ASP A 118 -35.68 10.04 9.88
CA ASP A 118 -36.63 10.18 10.98
C ASP A 118 -37.36 11.54 10.93
N GLU A 119 -38.28 11.76 11.87
CA GLU A 119 -39.07 13.00 11.98
C GLU A 119 -38.21 14.25 12.26
N ASN A 120 -36.99 14.06 12.79
CA ASN A 120 -36.03 15.12 13.07
C ASN A 120 -35.06 15.35 11.88
N GLY A 121 -35.24 14.63 10.77
CA GLY A 121 -34.40 14.72 9.59
C GLY A 121 -33.09 13.94 9.65
N ASN A 122 -32.85 13.14 10.71
CA ASN A 122 -31.64 12.32 10.82
C ASN A 122 -31.73 11.10 9.90
N ILE A 123 -30.56 10.61 9.47
CA ILE A 123 -30.47 9.40 8.65
C ILE A 123 -30.92 8.19 9.49
N LYS A 124 -31.95 7.48 9.02
CA LYS A 124 -32.48 6.28 9.69
C LYS A 124 -32.01 5.00 9.00
N THR A 125 -32.07 4.95 7.68
CA THR A 125 -31.61 3.79 6.90
C THR A 125 -30.92 4.20 5.61
N TYR A 126 -30.03 3.32 5.14
CA TYR A 126 -29.47 3.37 3.78
C TYR A 126 -30.10 2.32 2.89
N GLY A 127 -30.21 2.61 1.60
CA GLY A 127 -30.64 1.66 0.59
C GLY A 127 -29.52 0.67 0.27
N TYR A 128 -29.78 -0.62 0.44
CA TYR A 128 -28.78 -1.68 0.27
C TYR A 128 -28.11 -1.66 -1.13
N GLY A 129 -28.90 -1.58 -2.21
CA GLY A 129 -28.33 -1.52 -3.57
C GLY A 129 -27.48 -0.27 -3.83
N LEU A 130 -27.85 0.87 -3.22
CA LEU A 130 -27.06 2.11 -3.31
C LEU A 130 -25.75 1.99 -2.53
N ARG A 131 -25.79 1.37 -1.34
CA ARG A 131 -24.61 1.08 -0.52
C ARG A 131 -23.64 0.13 -1.20
N ASN A 132 -24.14 -0.89 -1.90
CA ASN A 132 -23.28 -1.79 -2.69
C ASN A 132 -22.54 -0.99 -3.76
N LYS A 133 -23.26 -0.12 -4.49
CA LYS A 133 -22.66 0.75 -5.50
C LYS A 133 -21.64 1.71 -4.92
N SER A 134 -21.95 2.43 -3.83
CA SER A 134 -21.02 3.39 -3.23
C SER A 134 -19.77 2.71 -2.67
N THR A 135 -19.94 1.58 -1.98
CA THR A 135 -18.83 0.81 -1.38
C THR A 135 -17.89 0.28 -2.46
N SER A 136 -18.43 -0.35 -3.51
CA SER A 136 -17.61 -0.86 -4.62
C SER A 136 -16.82 0.26 -5.30
N ASN A 137 -17.46 1.42 -5.57
CA ASN A 137 -16.76 2.55 -6.20
C ASN A 137 -15.63 3.08 -5.31
N VAL A 138 -15.87 3.33 -4.02
CA VAL A 138 -14.83 3.87 -3.11
C VAL A 138 -13.65 2.92 -2.99
N HIS A 139 -13.90 1.63 -2.81
CA HIS A 139 -12.85 0.63 -2.73
C HIS A 139 -12.07 0.47 -4.05
N MET A 140 -12.70 0.64 -5.22
CA MET A 140 -12.00 0.63 -6.50
C MET A 140 -11.11 1.84 -6.72
N ILE A 141 -11.56 3.03 -6.32
CA ILE A 141 -10.72 4.25 -6.37
C ILE A 141 -9.48 4.06 -5.50
N LEU A 142 -9.69 3.52 -4.29
CA LEU A 142 -8.64 3.23 -3.32
C LEU A 142 -7.65 2.18 -3.81
N TYR A 143 -8.15 1.03 -4.30
CA TYR A 143 -7.32 -0.03 -4.85
C TYR A 143 -6.48 0.46 -6.03
N THR A 144 -7.10 1.21 -6.94
CA THR A 144 -6.42 1.79 -8.10
C THR A 144 -5.30 2.74 -7.66
N ALA A 145 -5.54 3.56 -6.64
CA ALA A 145 -4.52 4.44 -6.10
C ALA A 145 -3.32 3.68 -5.52
N LEU A 146 -3.56 2.56 -4.82
CA LEU A 146 -2.50 1.71 -4.27
C LEU A 146 -1.71 0.99 -5.37
N MET A 147 -2.39 0.47 -6.38
CA MET A 147 -1.73 -0.11 -7.57
C MET A 147 -0.85 0.91 -8.27
N LYS A 148 -1.31 2.16 -8.41
CA LYS A 148 -0.52 3.26 -8.95
C LYS A 148 0.70 3.57 -8.07
N MET A 149 0.56 3.50 -6.74
CA MET A 149 1.68 3.68 -5.81
C MET A 149 2.71 2.54 -5.92
N MET A 150 2.26 1.29 -5.95
CA MET A 150 3.12 0.12 -6.14
C MET A 150 3.86 0.14 -7.49
N ASP A 151 3.18 0.58 -8.56
CA ASP A 151 3.80 0.71 -9.88
C ASP A 151 4.88 1.80 -9.92
N ARG A 152 4.74 2.84 -9.09
CA ARG A 152 5.70 3.96 -9.00
C ARG A 152 6.92 3.60 -8.17
N THR A 153 6.72 2.95 -7.03
CA THR A 153 7.80 2.53 -6.16
C THR A 153 8.71 1.51 -6.85
N GLU A 154 10.02 1.64 -6.64
CA GLU A 154 11.00 0.71 -7.20
C GLU A 154 10.93 -0.63 -6.48
N CYS A 155 10.64 -0.59 -5.18
CA CYS A 155 10.70 -1.72 -4.26
C CYS A 155 9.38 -1.92 -3.52
N LEU A 156 8.96 -3.17 -3.29
CA LEU A 156 7.98 -3.50 -2.27
C LEU A 156 8.61 -4.32 -1.15
N MET A 157 8.25 -3.98 0.08
CA MET A 157 8.56 -4.77 1.25
C MET A 157 7.25 -5.15 1.93
N PHE A 158 6.92 -6.44 1.89
CA PHE A 158 5.81 -7.00 2.64
C PHE A 158 6.26 -7.30 4.07
N VAL A 159 5.66 -6.62 5.04
CA VAL A 159 5.95 -6.82 6.46
C VAL A 159 5.21 -8.06 6.94
N ASN A 160 5.91 -9.19 6.92
CA ASN A 160 5.35 -10.49 7.22
C ASN A 160 5.45 -10.80 8.70
N THR A 161 4.30 -10.70 9.37
CA THR A 161 4.13 -10.98 10.78
C THR A 161 2.96 -11.95 10.96
N PRO A 162 2.80 -12.54 12.15
CA PRO A 162 1.61 -13.33 12.49
C PRO A 162 0.27 -12.55 12.39
N SER A 163 0.31 -11.22 12.31
CA SER A 163 -0.88 -10.39 12.07
C SER A 163 -1.20 -10.19 10.59
N SER A 164 -0.23 -10.42 9.70
CA SER A 164 -0.38 -10.30 8.25
C SER A 164 -0.78 -11.63 7.60
N VAL A 165 -0.28 -12.74 8.14
CA VAL A 165 -0.48 -14.09 7.57
C VAL A 165 -0.83 -15.12 8.64
N LYS A 166 -1.64 -16.11 8.25
CA LYS A 166 -1.89 -17.35 8.97
C LYS A 166 -1.29 -18.51 8.16
N TRP A 167 -0.92 -19.59 8.85
CA TRP A 167 -0.53 -20.82 8.19
C TRP A 167 -1.78 -21.57 7.75
N SER A 168 -1.91 -21.84 6.45
CA SER A 168 -3.12 -22.45 5.87
C SER A 168 -3.26 -23.93 6.21
N ASP A 169 -2.14 -24.65 6.39
CA ASP A 169 -2.08 -25.99 6.99
C ASP A 169 -0.60 -26.37 7.24
N MET A 170 -0.29 -27.19 8.27
CA MET A 170 1.10 -27.60 8.59
C MET A 170 1.80 -28.45 7.49
N ILE A 171 1.11 -28.78 6.40
CA ILE A 171 1.57 -29.70 5.34
C ILE A 171 1.85 -28.94 4.02
N SER A 172 1.30 -27.75 3.81
CA SER A 172 1.56 -26.92 2.62
C SER A 172 2.51 -25.76 2.97
N GLU A 173 3.38 -25.37 2.03
CA GLU A 173 4.18 -24.13 2.11
C GLU A 173 3.33 -22.87 1.81
N GLU A 174 2.00 -22.97 1.93
CA GLU A 174 1.06 -21.93 1.52
C GLU A 174 0.67 -21.05 2.70
N LEU A 175 0.78 -19.74 2.52
CA LEU A 175 0.32 -18.73 3.48
C LEU A 175 -1.12 -18.34 3.17
N ALA A 176 -1.85 -17.94 4.21
CA ALA A 176 -3.20 -17.42 4.10
C ALA A 176 -3.31 -16.02 4.71
N THR A 177 -4.18 -15.18 4.16
CA THR A 177 -4.55 -13.89 4.77
C THR A 177 -6.05 -13.67 4.72
N GLU A 178 -6.57 -13.05 5.77
CA GLU A 178 -7.96 -12.59 5.84
C GLU A 178 -8.10 -11.15 5.33
N SER A 179 -6.98 -10.47 5.05
CA SER A 179 -6.98 -9.12 4.47
C SER A 179 -7.06 -9.22 2.94
N PRO A 180 -8.19 -8.87 2.31
CA PRO A 180 -8.30 -8.88 0.85
C PRO A 180 -7.30 -7.90 0.20
N TRP A 181 -6.87 -6.89 0.95
CA TRP A 181 -5.88 -5.90 0.50
C TRP A 181 -4.47 -6.48 0.45
N ILE A 182 -4.03 -7.17 1.50
CA ILE A 182 -2.74 -7.87 1.51
C ILE A 182 -2.72 -8.90 0.37
N TYR A 183 -3.80 -9.67 0.19
CA TYR A 183 -3.91 -10.61 -0.91
C TYR A 183 -3.79 -9.92 -2.28
N GLY A 184 -4.56 -8.85 -2.51
CA GLY A 184 -4.55 -8.11 -3.77
C GLY A 184 -3.19 -7.46 -4.08
N GLU A 185 -2.49 -6.95 -3.06
CA GLU A 185 -1.15 -6.40 -3.20
C GLU A 185 -0.13 -7.49 -3.55
N LEU A 186 -0.11 -8.61 -2.82
CA LEU A 186 0.78 -9.72 -3.09
C LEU A 186 0.52 -10.35 -4.46
N LEU A 187 -0.74 -10.56 -4.82
CA LEU A 187 -1.11 -11.07 -6.14
C LEU A 187 -0.67 -10.10 -7.25
N ALA A 188 -0.84 -8.79 -7.05
CA ALA A 188 -0.38 -7.78 -7.99
C ALA A 188 1.14 -7.84 -8.21
N THR A 189 1.94 -8.11 -7.17
CA THR A 189 3.40 -8.28 -7.36
C THR A 189 3.76 -9.45 -8.27
N LYS A 190 2.94 -10.52 -8.28
CA LYS A 190 3.14 -11.69 -9.14
C LYS A 190 2.69 -11.43 -10.59
N LEU A 191 1.59 -10.69 -10.77
CA LEU A 191 0.94 -10.50 -12.07
C LEU A 191 1.47 -9.28 -12.86
N ILE A 192 1.93 -8.22 -12.19
CA ILE A 192 2.41 -7.01 -12.84
C ILE A 192 3.81 -7.26 -13.42
N ARG A 193 4.03 -6.84 -14.67
CA ARG A 193 5.34 -6.96 -15.32
C ARG A 193 6.40 -6.13 -14.59
N ASN A 194 7.55 -6.74 -14.34
CA ASN A 194 8.69 -6.04 -13.76
C ASN A 194 9.22 -4.97 -14.74
N LYS A 195 9.61 -3.83 -14.18
CA LYS A 195 10.20 -2.71 -14.90
C LYS A 195 11.65 -2.56 -14.46
N SER A 196 12.51 -2.11 -15.36
CA SER A 196 13.91 -1.85 -15.00
C SER A 196 14.01 -0.71 -13.99
N ARG A 197 15.08 -0.69 -13.17
CA ARG A 197 15.40 0.43 -12.26
C ARG A 197 15.39 1.77 -13.01
N LYS A 198 15.97 1.80 -14.20
CA LYS A 198 15.97 2.99 -15.06
C LYS A 198 14.54 3.46 -15.38
N ALA A 199 13.64 2.55 -15.75
CA ALA A 199 12.26 2.92 -16.00
C ALA A 199 11.57 3.50 -14.75
N HIS A 200 11.80 2.94 -13.56
CA HIS A 200 11.27 3.49 -12.31
C HIS A 200 11.81 4.90 -11.99
N ARG A 201 13.13 5.08 -12.16
CA ARG A 201 13.82 6.35 -11.88
C ARG A 201 13.46 7.44 -12.89
N ASP A 202 13.25 7.06 -14.16
CA ASP A 202 12.80 7.97 -15.23
C ASP A 202 11.30 8.31 -15.12
N LEU A 203 10.47 7.43 -14.53
CA LEU A 203 9.02 7.64 -14.33
C LEU A 203 8.68 8.74 -13.31
N LEU A 204 9.64 9.19 -12.50
CA LEU A 204 9.55 10.45 -11.75
C LEU A 204 9.26 11.67 -12.66
N HIS A 205 9.32 11.52 -13.99
CA HIS A 205 9.13 12.59 -14.96
C HIS A 205 7.98 12.49 -15.98
N LYS A 206 7.05 11.51 -15.96
CA LYS A 206 5.85 11.55 -16.86
C LYS A 206 4.74 10.53 -16.53
N SER A 207 3.48 10.90 -16.80
CA SER A 207 2.25 10.13 -16.51
C SER A 207 1.57 9.53 -17.75
N PHE A 208 1.00 8.32 -17.64
CA PHE A 208 0.02 7.72 -18.59
C PHE A 208 -1.05 6.88 -17.86
N PHE A 209 -2.23 6.70 -18.50
CA PHE A 209 -3.49 6.07 -18.03
C PHE A 209 -3.77 4.73 -18.74
N GLU A 210 -4.60 3.82 -18.16
CA GLU A 210 -5.74 3.06 -18.78
C GLU A 210 -6.34 1.92 -17.88
N HIS A 211 -7.57 1.48 -18.21
CA HIS A 211 -8.62 0.76 -17.41
C HIS A 211 -8.67 -0.80 -17.51
N ALA A 212 -9.38 -1.51 -16.58
CA ALA A 212 -10.33 -2.64 -16.80
C ALA A 212 -10.88 -3.27 -15.48
N ASP A 213 -11.95 -4.10 -15.58
CA ASP A 213 -13.07 -4.37 -14.64
C ASP A 213 -13.17 -5.84 -14.09
N GLU A 214 -14.09 -6.04 -13.11
CA GLU A 214 -14.86 -7.27 -12.71
C GLU A 214 -14.61 -8.06 -11.37
N SER A 215 -15.61 -7.94 -10.44
CA SER A 215 -16.35 -8.78 -9.41
C SER A 215 -15.86 -10.17 -8.86
N TYR A 216 -16.20 -10.72 -7.65
CA TYR A 216 -17.45 -10.77 -6.80
C TYR A 216 -17.22 -11.11 -5.28
N GLU A 217 -18.24 -10.76 -4.45
CA GLU A 217 -18.82 -11.29 -3.16
C GLU A 217 -18.07 -11.43 -1.78
N ASN A 218 -18.75 -10.96 -0.71
CA ASN A 218 -18.33 -11.06 0.70
C ASN A 218 -18.70 -12.42 1.33
N LEU A 219 -17.75 -13.32 1.23
CA LEU A 219 -17.53 -14.48 2.10
C LEU A 219 -16.38 -14.10 3.06
N ALA A 220 -16.27 -14.73 4.23
CA ALA A 220 -14.98 -14.73 4.94
C ALA A 220 -14.06 -15.63 4.10
N ILE A 221 -13.44 -15.02 3.10
CA ILE A 221 -12.56 -15.70 2.15
C ILE A 221 -11.17 -15.67 2.76
N GLU A 222 -10.71 -16.84 3.13
CA GLU A 222 -9.29 -17.04 3.37
C GLU A 222 -8.62 -17.16 2.00
N TYR A 223 -7.73 -16.23 1.69
CA TYR A 223 -7.01 -16.23 0.43
C TYR A 223 -5.66 -16.92 0.64
N THR A 224 -5.44 -18.05 -0.04
CA THR A 224 -4.12 -18.70 -0.06
C THR A 224 -3.23 -18.06 -1.12
N PHE A 225 -1.97 -17.89 -0.80
CA PHE A 225 -0.95 -17.38 -1.71
C PHE A 225 0.43 -17.94 -1.34
N ASP A 226 1.32 -17.98 -2.32
CA ASP A 226 2.74 -18.23 -2.10
C ASP A 226 3.51 -16.92 -2.21
N THR A 227 4.59 -16.79 -1.45
CA THR A 227 5.51 -15.64 -1.50
C THR A 227 6.85 -16.01 -2.13
N LYS A 228 6.91 -17.10 -2.93
CA LYS A 228 8.18 -17.65 -3.44
C LYS A 228 8.91 -16.69 -4.38
N HIS A 229 8.17 -15.78 -5.01
CA HIS A 229 8.70 -14.71 -5.85
C HIS A 229 9.26 -13.52 -5.04
N LEU A 230 8.99 -13.44 -3.74
CA LEU A 230 9.57 -12.44 -2.84
C LEU A 230 10.86 -12.98 -2.23
N ILE A 231 11.87 -12.12 -2.12
CA ILE A 231 13.11 -12.48 -1.44
C ILE A 231 12.93 -12.29 0.07
N ASP A 232 13.19 -13.35 0.84
CA ASP A 232 13.14 -13.30 2.30
C ASP A 232 14.25 -12.41 2.84
N ILE A 233 13.87 -11.48 3.72
CA ILE A 233 14.77 -10.55 4.42
C ILE A 233 14.61 -10.81 5.92
N SER A 234 15.71 -11.15 6.57
CA SER A 234 15.78 -11.40 8.01
C SER A 234 16.35 -10.21 8.77
N ASP A 235 16.34 -10.29 10.10
CA ASP A 235 17.02 -9.33 10.98
C ASP A 235 18.50 -9.14 10.63
N TYR A 236 19.19 -10.21 10.20
CA TYR A 236 20.61 -10.18 9.83
C TYR A 236 20.85 -9.34 8.58
N ASP A 237 20.00 -9.49 7.56
CA ASP A 237 20.13 -8.76 6.29
C ASP A 237 19.90 -7.26 6.49
N LEU A 238 18.99 -6.89 7.40
CA LEU A 238 18.74 -5.50 7.78
C LEU A 238 19.89 -4.91 8.59
N GLU A 239 20.51 -5.69 9.48
CA GLU A 239 21.68 -5.27 10.27
C GLU A 239 22.90 -5.06 9.37
N TYR A 240 23.18 -6.01 8.47
CA TYR A 240 24.24 -5.88 7.49
C TYR A 240 24.05 -4.66 6.58
N PHE A 241 22.80 -4.38 6.18
CA PHE A 241 22.47 -3.19 5.41
C PHE A 241 22.77 -1.90 6.18
N GLU A 242 22.43 -1.85 7.48
CA GLU A 242 22.70 -0.71 8.36
C GLU A 242 24.19 -0.48 8.64
N GLU A 243 24.98 -1.55 8.80
CA GLU A 243 26.43 -1.45 9.02
C GLU A 243 27.15 -0.69 7.89
N HIS A 244 26.59 -0.72 6.69
CA HIS A 244 27.15 -0.07 5.50
C HIS A 244 26.44 1.26 5.15
N ALA A 245 25.52 1.75 6.00
CA ALA A 245 24.71 2.94 5.72
C ALA A 245 25.54 4.17 5.33
N ASP A 246 26.66 4.41 6.02
CA ASP A 246 27.54 5.56 5.79
C ASP A 246 28.28 5.53 4.44
N SER A 247 28.29 4.38 3.76
CA SER A 247 28.92 4.21 2.45
C SER A 247 28.04 4.65 1.28
N TYR A 248 26.72 4.76 1.50
CA TYR A 248 25.75 5.05 0.45
C TYR A 248 25.62 6.55 0.19
N ARG A 249 25.60 6.92 -1.08
CA ARG A 249 25.55 8.33 -1.51
C ARG A 249 24.16 8.93 -1.43
N ASN A 250 23.12 8.12 -1.67
CA ASN A 250 21.72 8.52 -1.69
C ASN A 250 20.81 7.28 -1.61
N ALA A 251 19.50 7.48 -1.58
CA ALA A 251 18.50 6.42 -1.47
C ALA A 251 18.58 5.37 -2.58
N PHE A 252 18.85 5.77 -3.83
CA PHE A 252 18.97 4.82 -4.95
C PHE A 252 20.26 4.01 -4.88
N ASP A 253 21.36 4.62 -4.44
CA ASP A 253 22.62 3.92 -4.18
C ASP A 253 22.46 2.92 -3.03
N ALA A 254 21.73 3.31 -1.97
CA ALA A 254 21.41 2.40 -0.87
C ALA A 254 20.55 1.22 -1.36
N LEU A 255 19.51 1.46 -2.16
CA LEU A 255 18.70 0.39 -2.75
C LEU A 255 19.50 -0.52 -3.68
N ASP A 256 20.38 0.04 -4.51
CA ASP A 256 21.23 -0.76 -5.41
C ASP A 256 22.13 -1.72 -4.61
N ASN A 257 22.70 -1.26 -3.50
CA ASN A 257 23.48 -2.11 -2.61
C ASN A 257 22.60 -3.12 -1.86
N PHE A 258 21.40 -2.71 -1.43
CA PHE A 258 20.40 -3.62 -0.83
C PHE A 258 19.98 -4.74 -1.80
N TYR A 259 19.92 -4.47 -3.09
CA TYR A 259 19.63 -5.47 -4.11
C TYR A 259 20.81 -6.42 -4.32
N ILE A 260 22.03 -5.87 -4.46
CA ILE A 260 23.23 -6.68 -4.66
C ILE A 260 23.48 -7.63 -3.48
N GLN A 261 23.38 -7.13 -2.24
CA GLN A 261 23.61 -7.96 -1.05
C GLN A 261 22.62 -9.14 -0.98
N ASN A 262 21.39 -8.94 -1.47
CA ASN A 262 20.31 -9.94 -1.48
C ASN A 262 20.28 -10.75 -2.78
N GLY A 263 21.37 -10.78 -3.55
CA GLY A 263 21.55 -11.64 -4.72
C GLY A 263 20.80 -11.19 -5.98
N ILE A 264 20.27 -9.96 -6.02
CA ILE A 264 19.55 -9.46 -7.19
C ILE A 264 20.51 -8.90 -8.22
N ASN A 265 20.41 -9.38 -9.46
CA ASN A 265 21.11 -8.80 -10.59
C ASN A 265 20.43 -7.49 -11.02
N LEU A 266 21.18 -6.38 -10.89
CA LEU A 266 20.75 -5.03 -11.20
C LEU A 266 20.35 -4.75 -12.67
N GLU A 267 20.73 -5.62 -13.61
CA GLU A 267 20.33 -5.53 -15.03
C GLU A 267 19.08 -6.35 -15.36
N GLN A 268 18.78 -7.39 -14.58
CA GLN A 268 17.74 -8.38 -14.89
C GLN A 268 16.52 -8.30 -13.95
N GLY A 269 16.68 -7.79 -12.73
CA GLY A 269 15.62 -7.83 -11.70
C GLY A 269 15.27 -9.27 -11.28
N ILE A 270 14.25 -9.44 -10.45
CA ILE A 270 13.69 -10.78 -10.17
C ILE A 270 12.84 -11.15 -11.39
N ILE A 271 13.15 -12.25 -12.07
CA ILE A 271 12.27 -12.83 -13.08
C ILE A 271 11.20 -13.58 -12.29
N ASN A 272 9.93 -13.22 -12.46
CA ASN A 272 8.80 -13.94 -11.86
C ASN A 272 8.75 -15.36 -12.44
N ASP A 273 9.56 -16.28 -11.90
CA ASP A 273 9.46 -17.73 -12.13
C ASP A 273 8.98 -18.43 -10.86
#